data_AF-A0A1I3VCI4-F1
#
_entry.id   AF-A0A1I3VCI4-F1
#
_cell.length_a   1.000
_cell.length_b   1.000
_cell.length_c   1.000
_cell.angle_alpha   90.00
_cell.angle_beta   90.00
_cell.angle_gamma   90.00
#
_symmetry.space_group_name_H-M   'P 1'
#
loop_
_entity.id
_entity.type
_entity.pdbx_description
1 polymer ?
#
loop_
_entity_poly.entity_id
_entity_poly.type
_entity_poly.pdbx_seq_one_letter_code
_entity_poly.pdbx_strand_id
1 'polypeptide(L)'
;MRYPRYRHGTFALMDGVAHPVSYTVGADHVQLLTGVRAEPVPVELCERVISVQVYASYRGHGVFVDAMDETGKARIMEAEWDEEWATINGFVHENRYEYFKTVDVLDLRDYYEKQTDLLFLRWRARHFARPVEGQPLTGGWANGSPAVIDGRPRSGLVRLEDGRTTEVTTRAEYLGYPCEVAGISADGSVGLYYLGQDMARAEADGFQLTVDFRWAKTVHIYDLARYQEHHADLYFEEWRSAQELTRG
;
A
#
# COMPACT_ATOMS: atom_id res chain seq x y z
N MET A 1 21.47 3.75 16.69
CA MET A 1 21.44 3.54 15.21
C MET A 1 20.33 4.40 14.64
N ARG A 2 20.57 5.14 13.54
CA ARG A 2 19.56 5.96 12.90
C ARG A 2 18.60 5.05 12.11
N TYR A 3 17.29 5.24 12.26
CA TYR A 3 16.33 4.45 11.50
C TYR A 3 16.48 4.74 10.00
N PRO A 4 16.33 3.73 9.12
CA PRO A 4 16.37 3.97 7.68
C PRO A 4 15.35 5.04 7.26
N ARG A 5 15.75 5.92 6.34
CA ARG A 5 14.81 6.88 5.76
C ARG A 5 13.87 6.14 4.82
N TYR A 6 12.58 6.34 5.03
CA TYR A 6 11.55 5.78 4.17
C TYR A 6 11.56 6.45 2.80
N ARG A 7 11.09 5.69 1.81
CA ARG A 7 10.92 6.17 0.46
C ARG A 7 9.58 6.87 0.37
N HIS A 8 9.57 8.10 -0.15
CA HIS A 8 8.37 8.84 -0.47
C HIS A 8 8.46 9.33 -1.91
N GLY A 9 7.32 9.36 -2.61
CA GLY A 9 7.24 9.78 -4.00
C GLY A 9 7.06 8.61 -4.97
N THR A 10 7.43 8.83 -6.24
CA THR A 10 7.20 7.85 -7.31
C THR A 10 8.50 7.16 -7.70
N PHE A 11 8.43 5.83 -7.86
CA PHE A 11 9.57 4.98 -8.18
C PHE A 11 9.24 4.04 -9.35
N ALA A 12 10.19 3.84 -10.25
CA ALA A 12 10.16 2.77 -11.23
C ALA A 12 11.03 1.62 -10.74
N LEU A 13 10.49 0.41 -10.72
CA LEU A 13 11.24 -0.81 -10.45
C LEU A 13 11.78 -1.34 -11.78
N MET A 14 13.11 -1.41 -11.90
CA MET A 14 13.82 -1.90 -13.09
C MET A 14 14.90 -2.87 -12.63
N ASP A 15 14.88 -4.09 -13.13
CA ASP A 15 15.81 -5.17 -12.75
C ASP A 15 15.90 -5.37 -11.22
N GLY A 16 14.75 -5.30 -10.54
CA GLY A 16 14.63 -5.40 -9.08
C GLY A 16 15.12 -4.19 -8.28
N VAL A 17 15.55 -3.10 -8.94
CA VAL A 17 16.06 -1.87 -8.27
C VAL A 17 15.05 -0.73 -8.41
N ALA A 18 14.78 -0.03 -7.30
CA ALA A 18 13.87 1.10 -7.29
C ALA A 18 14.59 2.42 -7.65
N HIS A 19 14.14 3.07 -8.71
CA HIS A 19 14.67 4.36 -9.17
C HIS A 19 13.65 5.48 -8.95
N PRO A 20 14.02 6.59 -8.30
CA PRO A 20 13.14 7.76 -8.19
C PRO A 20 12.81 8.32 -9.59
N VAL A 21 11.52 8.51 -9.87
CA VAL A 21 11.04 9.00 -11.17
C VAL A 21 9.96 10.06 -11.01
N SER A 22 9.77 10.87 -12.05
CA SER A 22 8.49 11.54 -12.32
C SER A 22 7.69 10.73 -13.34
N TYR A 23 6.40 10.55 -13.07
CA TYR A 23 5.49 9.83 -13.95
C TYR A 23 4.09 10.44 -13.88
N THR A 24 3.50 10.66 -15.05
CA THR A 24 2.08 11.02 -15.17
C THR A 24 1.29 9.75 -15.44
N VAL A 25 0.25 9.49 -14.63
CA VAL A 25 -0.59 8.29 -14.78
C VAL A 25 -1.15 8.22 -16.21
N GLY A 26 -0.86 7.11 -16.89
CA GLY A 26 -1.29 6.85 -18.26
C GLY A 26 -0.24 7.19 -19.33
N ALA A 27 0.86 7.84 -18.97
CA ALA A 27 1.96 8.08 -19.89
C ALA A 27 2.68 6.78 -20.28
N ASP A 28 3.39 6.80 -21.40
CA ASP A 28 4.17 5.64 -21.88
C ASP A 28 5.60 5.62 -21.38
N HIS A 29 6.05 6.68 -20.69
CA HIS A 29 7.43 6.82 -20.24
C HIS A 29 7.49 7.40 -18.82
N VAL A 30 8.53 7.00 -18.09
CA VAL A 30 8.95 7.62 -16.82
C VAL A 30 10.18 8.50 -17.04
N GLN A 31 10.32 9.55 -16.23
CA GLN A 31 11.50 10.41 -16.22
C GLN A 31 12.33 10.12 -14.98
N LEU A 32 13.59 9.68 -15.15
CA LEU A 32 14.49 9.46 -14.02
C LEU A 32 14.88 10.80 -13.38
N LEU A 33 14.76 10.89 -12.05
CA LEU A 33 15.11 12.12 -11.32
C LEU A 33 16.61 12.24 -11.03
N THR A 34 17.33 11.12 -11.05
CA THR A 34 18.78 11.10 -10.90
C THR A 34 19.42 11.09 -12.30
N GLY A 35 20.31 12.05 -12.56
CA GLY A 35 20.85 12.40 -13.88
C GLY A 35 21.75 11.35 -14.58
N VAL A 36 21.52 10.06 -14.36
CA VAL A 36 22.24 8.94 -14.99
C VAL A 36 21.76 8.72 -16.43
N ARG A 37 20.50 9.09 -16.74
CA ARG A 37 19.96 9.15 -18.11
C ARG A 37 19.09 10.39 -18.26
N ALA A 38 19.34 11.17 -19.31
CA ALA A 38 18.47 12.28 -19.70
C ALA A 38 17.27 11.81 -20.52
N GLU A 39 17.32 10.58 -21.05
CA GLU A 39 16.26 10.04 -21.91
C GLU A 39 15.15 9.37 -21.08
N PRO A 40 13.87 9.62 -21.41
CA PRO A 40 12.74 8.97 -20.77
C PRO A 40 12.80 7.45 -20.96
N VAL A 41 12.42 6.68 -19.94
CA VAL A 41 12.39 5.21 -20.00
C VAL A 41 10.97 4.74 -20.31
N PRO A 42 10.74 3.92 -21.34
CA PRO A 42 9.44 3.33 -21.61
C PRO A 42 8.92 2.50 -20.42
N VAL A 43 7.63 2.64 -20.06
CA VAL A 43 7.04 1.92 -18.92
C VAL A 43 7.04 0.39 -19.11
N GLU A 44 7.13 -0.11 -20.34
CA GLU A 44 7.23 -1.54 -20.64
C GLU A 44 8.58 -2.15 -20.24
N LEU A 45 9.60 -1.30 -20.00
CA LEU A 45 10.89 -1.73 -19.43
C LEU A 45 10.87 -1.70 -17.90
N CYS A 46 9.83 -1.13 -17.30
CA CYS A 46 9.64 -1.12 -15.85
C CYS A 46 8.84 -2.37 -15.47
N GLU A 47 9.32 -3.11 -14.46
CA GLU A 47 8.51 -4.15 -13.84
C GLU A 47 7.22 -3.54 -13.25
N ARG A 48 7.39 -2.37 -12.62
CA ARG A 48 6.32 -1.59 -11.98
C ARG A 48 6.69 -0.11 -11.93
N VAL A 49 5.67 0.74 -11.86
CA VAL A 49 5.82 2.12 -11.40
C VAL A 49 4.90 2.30 -10.21
N ILE A 50 5.47 2.67 -9.06
CA ILE A 50 4.76 2.74 -7.80
C ILE A 50 4.80 4.16 -7.23
N SER A 51 3.68 4.57 -6.62
CA SER A 51 3.65 5.72 -5.72
C SER A 51 3.74 5.21 -4.29
N VAL A 52 4.74 5.67 -3.55
CA VAL A 52 4.98 5.29 -2.16
C VAL A 52 4.52 6.42 -1.25
N GLN A 53 3.60 6.10 -0.34
CA GLN A 53 3.13 6.94 0.75
C GLN A 53 3.43 6.24 2.07
N VAL A 54 3.74 7.01 3.11
CA VAL A 54 4.17 6.46 4.39
C VAL A 54 3.15 6.84 5.45
N TYR A 55 2.78 5.88 6.28
CA TYR A 55 1.78 6.05 7.32
C TYR A 55 2.25 5.47 8.65
N ALA A 56 1.70 6.00 9.72
CA ALA A 56 1.93 5.54 11.08
C ALA A 56 0.69 5.88 11.95
N SER A 57 0.73 5.48 13.21
CA SER A 57 -0.21 5.92 14.24
C SER A 57 0.48 6.93 15.17
N TYR A 58 -0.19 8.05 15.48
CA TYR A 58 0.21 8.99 16.52
C TYR A 58 -0.92 9.09 17.55
N ARG A 59 -0.63 8.68 18.80
CA ARG A 59 -1.63 8.64 19.90
C ARG A 59 -2.93 7.88 19.54
N GLY A 60 -2.79 6.80 18.77
CA GLY A 60 -3.91 5.94 18.38
C GLY A 60 -4.66 6.39 17.12
N HIS A 61 -4.25 7.47 16.47
CA HIS A 61 -4.85 7.93 15.21
C HIS A 61 -3.89 7.80 14.04
N GLY A 62 -4.41 7.42 12.89
CA GLY A 62 -3.68 7.32 11.64
C GLY A 62 -3.15 8.67 11.17
N VAL A 63 -1.87 8.70 10.83
CA VAL A 63 -1.19 9.87 10.28
C VAL A 63 -0.37 9.50 9.05
N PHE A 64 -0.30 10.42 8.10
CA PHE A 64 0.59 10.36 6.95
C PHE A 64 1.92 11.00 7.31
N VAL A 65 3.04 10.32 7.06
CA VAL A 65 4.38 10.85 7.28
C VAL A 65 4.84 11.54 5.99
N ASP A 66 4.74 12.87 5.99
CA ASP A 66 5.05 13.70 4.83
C ASP A 66 6.56 13.87 4.61
N ALA A 67 7.31 14.08 5.69
CA ALA A 67 8.75 14.22 5.65
C ALA A 67 9.41 13.76 6.95
N MET A 68 10.67 13.35 6.88
CA MET A 68 11.49 13.04 8.05
C MET A 68 12.91 13.57 7.87
N ASP A 69 13.38 14.34 8.84
CA ASP A 69 14.68 15.01 8.77
C ASP A 69 15.84 14.10 9.22
N GLU A 70 17.03 14.69 9.38
CA GLU A 70 18.22 13.96 9.83
C GLU A 70 18.20 13.60 11.32
N THR A 71 17.45 14.36 12.10
CA THR A 71 17.44 14.35 13.57
C THR A 71 16.39 13.40 14.13
N GLY A 72 15.56 12.80 13.27
CA GLY A 72 14.45 11.94 13.66
C GLY A 72 13.18 12.72 13.94
N LYS A 73 13.06 13.96 13.46
CA LYS A 73 11.79 14.70 13.47
C LYS A 73 11.00 14.37 12.21
N ALA A 74 9.76 13.97 12.41
CA ALA A 74 8.81 13.63 11.36
C ALA A 74 7.75 14.73 11.26
N ARG A 75 7.56 15.28 10.06
CA ARG A 75 6.38 16.06 9.70
C ARG A 75 5.28 15.07 9.37
N ILE A 76 4.21 15.10 10.15
CA ILE A 76 3.04 14.24 10.00
C ILE A 76 1.81 15.06 9.65
N MET A 77 0.91 14.47 8.89
CA MET A 77 -0.40 15.01 8.53
C MET A 77 -1.48 14.10 9.10
N GLU A 78 -2.55 14.67 9.65
CA GLU A 78 -3.73 13.90 10.06
C GLU A 78 -4.36 13.19 8.84
N ALA A 79 -4.72 11.90 8.97
CA ALA A 79 -5.14 11.08 7.84
C ALA A 79 -6.56 10.50 7.95
N GLU A 80 -7.25 10.72 9.07
CA GLU A 80 -8.58 10.19 9.36
C GLU A 80 -9.69 11.25 9.19
N TRP A 81 -9.33 12.49 8.85
CA TRP A 81 -10.24 13.62 8.66
C TRP A 81 -10.93 14.06 9.96
N ASP A 82 -10.29 13.85 11.11
CA ASP A 82 -10.78 14.29 12.43
C ASP A 82 -10.18 15.67 12.80
N GLU A 83 -10.83 16.73 12.32
CA GLU A 83 -10.40 18.12 12.53
C GLU A 83 -10.34 18.52 14.02
N GLU A 84 -11.30 18.02 14.82
CA GLU A 84 -11.39 18.32 16.25
C GLU A 84 -10.20 17.69 16.99
N TRP A 85 -9.96 16.40 16.74
CA TRP A 85 -8.84 15.70 17.34
C TRP A 85 -7.50 16.31 16.94
N ALA A 86 -7.33 16.66 15.65
CA ALA A 86 -6.11 17.28 15.15
C ALA A 86 -5.82 18.59 15.89
N THR A 87 -6.85 19.43 16.04
CA THR A 87 -6.76 20.71 16.74
C THR A 87 -6.39 20.54 18.21
N ILE A 88 -7.06 19.63 18.93
CA ILE A 88 -6.80 19.35 20.35
C ILE A 88 -5.37 18.84 20.56
N ASN A 89 -4.85 18.03 19.61
CA ASN A 89 -3.51 17.47 19.69
C ASN A 89 -2.42 18.38 19.10
N GLY A 90 -2.76 19.64 18.77
CA GLY A 90 -1.82 20.67 18.36
C GLY A 90 -1.23 20.43 16.99
N PHE A 91 -2.01 19.90 16.05
CA PHE A 91 -1.73 20.05 14.63
C PHE A 91 -2.15 21.45 14.17
N VAL A 92 -1.43 21.98 13.18
CA VAL A 92 -1.65 23.30 12.60
C VAL A 92 -2.29 23.13 11.23
N HIS A 93 -3.36 23.89 11.00
CA HIS A 93 -4.04 23.93 9.71
C HIS A 93 -3.20 24.73 8.71
N GLU A 94 -2.57 24.06 7.74
CA GLU A 94 -1.69 24.74 6.76
C GLU A 94 -2.38 24.91 5.39
N ASN A 95 -3.11 23.88 4.95
CA ASN A 95 -3.91 23.92 3.72
C ASN A 95 -5.34 23.48 4.01
N ARG A 96 -6.27 23.76 3.09
CA ARG A 96 -7.67 23.36 3.23
C ARG A 96 -7.77 21.85 3.47
N TYR A 97 -8.35 21.45 4.61
CA TYR A 97 -8.46 20.08 5.10
C TYR A 97 -7.15 19.34 5.44
N GLU A 98 -6.00 20.04 5.54
CA GLU A 98 -4.73 19.40 5.89
C GLU A 98 -4.14 20.00 7.17
N TYR A 99 -4.02 19.16 8.19
CA TYR A 99 -3.50 19.51 9.50
C TYR A 99 -2.16 18.83 9.70
N PHE A 100 -1.11 19.61 9.98
CA PHE A 100 0.27 19.13 10.09
C PHE A 100 0.85 19.33 11.48
N LYS A 101 1.77 18.46 11.86
CA LYS A 101 2.54 18.57 13.10
C LYS A 101 3.93 18.02 12.90
N THR A 102 4.92 18.58 13.59
CA THR A 102 6.24 17.95 13.71
C THR A 102 6.35 17.22 15.03
N VAL A 103 6.69 15.93 15.00
CA VAL A 103 6.85 15.07 16.19
C VAL A 103 8.20 14.36 16.16
N ASP A 104 8.60 13.78 17.28
CA ASP A 104 9.70 12.82 17.27
C ASP A 104 9.22 11.52 16.61
N VAL A 105 10.03 10.89 15.77
CA VAL A 105 9.69 9.59 15.15
C VAL A 105 9.42 8.53 16.22
N LEU A 106 9.99 8.68 17.43
CA LEU A 106 9.71 7.79 18.56
C LEU A 106 8.30 7.93 19.13
N ASP A 107 7.57 9.00 18.79
CA ASP A 107 6.17 9.19 19.18
C ASP A 107 5.21 8.42 18.25
N LEU A 108 5.70 7.86 17.15
CA LEU A 108 4.92 7.13 16.16
C LEU A 108 4.85 5.63 16.50
N ARG A 109 3.80 4.97 16.00
CA ARG A 109 3.54 3.52 16.10
C ARG A 109 3.05 2.96 14.77
N ASP A 110 2.92 1.64 14.66
CA ASP A 110 2.27 0.94 13.52
C ASP A 110 2.76 1.45 12.15
N TYR A 111 4.06 1.53 11.96
CA TYR A 111 4.64 2.19 10.81
C TYR A 111 4.58 1.32 9.54
N TYR A 112 4.10 1.87 8.42
CA TYR A 112 3.98 1.12 7.15
C TYR A 112 4.10 2.00 5.89
N GLU A 113 4.49 1.38 4.77
CA GLU A 113 4.36 1.99 3.44
C GLU A 113 3.10 1.50 2.72
N LYS A 114 2.43 2.42 2.03
CA LYS A 114 1.41 2.14 1.04
C LYS A 114 1.99 2.38 -0.35
N GLN A 115 2.12 1.32 -1.13
CA GLN A 115 2.68 1.37 -2.49
C GLN A 115 1.56 1.15 -3.53
N THR A 116 1.09 2.22 -4.15
CA THR A 116 0.07 2.16 -5.21
C THR A 116 0.74 1.80 -6.54
N ASP A 117 0.27 0.74 -7.21
CA ASP A 117 0.78 0.36 -8.53
C ASP A 117 0.15 1.22 -9.63
N LEU A 118 0.91 2.18 -10.15
CA LEU A 118 0.45 3.13 -11.16
C LEU A 118 0.34 2.52 -12.56
N LEU A 119 0.85 1.30 -12.77
CA LEU A 119 0.69 0.53 -14.01
C LEU A 119 -0.41 -0.53 -13.91
N PHE A 120 -1.08 -0.68 -12.76
CA PHE A 120 -2.06 -1.73 -12.53
C PHE A 120 -3.15 -1.80 -13.60
N LEU A 121 -3.70 -0.67 -14.04
CA LEU A 121 -4.77 -0.67 -15.05
C LEU A 121 -4.28 -1.17 -16.42
N ARG A 122 -3.04 -0.82 -16.80
CA ARG A 122 -2.40 -1.30 -18.03
C ARG A 122 -2.10 -2.79 -17.94
N TRP A 123 -1.51 -3.21 -16.83
CA TRP A 123 -1.25 -4.61 -16.54
C TRP A 123 -2.54 -5.44 -16.61
N ARG A 124 -3.59 -5.02 -15.89
CA ARG A 124 -4.89 -5.70 -15.90
C ARG A 124 -5.44 -5.88 -17.31
N ALA A 125 -5.41 -4.82 -18.14
CA ALA A 125 -5.91 -4.86 -19.51
C ALA A 125 -5.08 -5.75 -20.45
N ARG A 126 -3.79 -5.95 -20.16
CA ARG A 126 -2.91 -6.85 -20.92
C ARG A 126 -3.17 -8.32 -20.60
N HIS A 127 -3.51 -8.64 -19.35
CA HIS A 127 -3.60 -10.02 -18.88
C HIS A 127 -5.02 -10.59 -18.90
N PHE A 128 -6.05 -9.76 -18.80
CA PHE A 128 -7.42 -10.24 -18.61
C PHE A 128 -8.38 -9.61 -19.61
N ALA A 129 -9.27 -10.42 -20.15
CA ALA A 129 -10.44 -9.92 -20.85
C ALA A 129 -11.43 -9.32 -19.84
N ARG A 130 -12.24 -8.35 -20.29
CA ARG A 130 -13.39 -7.93 -19.49
C ARG A 130 -14.38 -9.09 -19.38
N PRO A 131 -15.01 -9.28 -18.23
CA PRO A 131 -16.00 -10.33 -18.08
C PRO A 131 -17.19 -10.04 -19.00
N VAL A 132 -17.70 -11.09 -19.65
CA VAL A 132 -18.96 -11.01 -20.39
C VAL A 132 -20.09 -11.07 -19.38
N GLU A 133 -20.99 -10.09 -19.44
CA GLU A 133 -22.12 -10.01 -18.52
C GLU A 133 -22.93 -11.32 -18.52
N GLY A 134 -23.22 -11.85 -17.32
CA GLY A 134 -23.96 -13.09 -17.14
C GLY A 134 -23.15 -14.39 -17.29
N GLN A 135 -21.86 -14.33 -17.65
CA GLN A 135 -20.99 -15.50 -17.56
C GLN A 135 -20.44 -15.67 -16.14
N PRO A 136 -20.62 -16.84 -15.51
CA PRO A 136 -20.08 -17.09 -14.19
C PRO A 136 -18.55 -17.16 -14.26
N LEU A 137 -17.90 -16.65 -13.21
CA LEU A 137 -16.48 -16.88 -12.97
C LEU A 137 -16.23 -18.38 -12.84
N THR A 138 -15.32 -18.91 -13.64
CA THR A 138 -14.98 -20.34 -13.62
C THR A 138 -13.93 -20.65 -12.55
N GLY A 139 -13.08 -19.69 -12.21
CA GLY A 139 -12.15 -19.74 -11.11
C GLY A 139 -12.86 -19.36 -9.82
N GLY A 140 -13.07 -20.34 -8.94
CA GLY A 140 -13.53 -20.11 -7.57
C GLY A 140 -12.34 -20.15 -6.63
N TRP A 141 -12.04 -19.04 -5.96
CA TRP A 141 -10.98 -18.96 -4.97
C TRP A 141 -11.61 -18.91 -3.58
N ALA A 142 -11.84 -20.10 -3.01
CA ALA A 142 -12.44 -20.22 -1.68
C ALA A 142 -11.49 -20.75 -0.60
N ASN A 143 -10.37 -21.44 -0.94
CA ASN A 143 -9.35 -21.96 0.00
C ASN A 143 -8.07 -22.51 -0.74
N GLY A 144 -7.61 -21.86 -1.82
CA GLY A 144 -6.52 -22.36 -2.67
C GLY A 144 -5.14 -21.76 -2.37
N SER A 145 -4.07 -22.30 -2.97
CA SER A 145 -2.75 -21.65 -2.97
C SER A 145 -2.83 -20.31 -3.73
N PRO A 146 -2.13 -19.26 -3.26
CA PRO A 146 -2.10 -17.96 -3.95
C PRO A 146 -1.61 -18.13 -5.38
N ALA A 147 -2.47 -17.82 -6.34
CA ALA A 147 -2.10 -17.73 -7.74
C ALA A 147 -1.54 -16.33 -8.01
N VAL A 148 -0.39 -16.28 -8.67
CA VAL A 148 0.36 -15.05 -8.97
C VAL A 148 0.56 -14.97 -10.48
N ILE A 149 0.18 -13.84 -11.08
CA ILE A 149 0.37 -13.53 -12.50
C ILE A 149 1.34 -12.35 -12.58
N ASP A 150 2.49 -12.53 -13.23
CA ASP A 150 3.52 -11.50 -13.42
C ASP A 150 3.82 -10.69 -12.14
N GLY A 151 4.06 -11.43 -11.05
CA GLY A 151 4.41 -10.88 -9.74
C GLY A 151 3.25 -10.27 -8.95
N ARG A 152 1.98 -10.47 -9.35
CA ARG A 152 0.79 -9.97 -8.63
C ARG A 152 -0.20 -11.08 -8.28
N PRO A 153 -0.81 -11.10 -7.08
CA PRO A 153 -0.52 -10.22 -5.94
C PRO A 153 0.81 -10.58 -5.27
N ARG A 154 1.39 -9.63 -4.54
CA ARG A 154 2.53 -9.89 -3.66
C ARG A 154 2.05 -10.10 -2.23
N SER A 155 2.61 -11.09 -1.57
CA SER A 155 2.43 -11.32 -0.14
C SER A 155 3.68 -11.94 0.48
N GLY A 156 3.85 -11.76 1.79
CA GLY A 156 4.92 -12.37 2.58
C GLY A 156 6.02 -11.40 2.99
N LEU A 157 7.13 -11.96 3.50
CA LEU A 157 8.25 -11.18 4.04
C LEU A 157 9.17 -10.69 2.92
N VAL A 158 9.40 -9.37 2.88
CA VAL A 158 10.27 -8.72 1.90
C VAL A 158 11.33 -7.91 2.62
N ARG A 159 12.60 -8.10 2.23
CA ARG A 159 13.68 -7.21 2.65
C ARG A 159 13.80 -6.07 1.65
N LEU A 160 13.67 -4.84 2.11
CA LEU A 160 13.81 -3.63 1.31
C LEU A 160 15.30 -3.26 1.13
N GLU A 161 15.58 -2.44 0.12
CA GLU A 161 16.94 -1.98 -0.23
C GLU A 161 17.62 -1.22 0.92
N ASP A 162 16.84 -0.56 1.76
CA ASP A 162 17.30 0.17 2.94
C ASP A 162 17.55 -0.73 4.16
N GLY A 163 17.42 -2.05 3.98
CA GLY A 163 17.69 -3.07 4.98
C GLY A 163 16.50 -3.45 5.85
N ARG A 164 15.37 -2.71 5.79
CA ARG A 164 14.16 -3.03 6.56
C ARG A 164 13.53 -4.32 6.08
N THR A 165 12.86 -5.02 6.98
CA THR A 165 12.07 -6.21 6.64
C THR A 165 10.61 -5.86 6.86
N THR A 166 9.81 -6.01 5.80
CA THR A 166 8.39 -5.69 5.82
C THR A 166 7.56 -6.94 5.57
N GLU A 167 6.41 -7.02 6.23
CA GLU A 167 5.34 -7.92 5.81
C GLU A 167 4.53 -7.21 4.72
N VAL A 168 4.50 -7.81 3.53
CA VAL A 168 3.78 -7.28 2.39
C VAL A 168 2.44 -8.00 2.26
N THR A 169 1.38 -7.22 2.09
CA THR A 169 0.07 -7.71 1.65
C THR A 169 -0.42 -6.86 0.49
N THR A 170 -1.00 -7.50 -0.52
CA THR A 170 -1.70 -6.76 -1.58
C THR A 170 -3.11 -6.45 -1.10
N ARG A 171 -3.54 -5.20 -1.28
CA ARG A 171 -4.86 -4.71 -0.91
C ARG A 171 -5.55 -4.05 -2.08
N ALA A 172 -6.87 -4.12 -2.09
CA ALA A 172 -7.73 -3.47 -3.06
C ALA A 172 -9.04 -3.05 -2.39
N GLU A 173 -9.84 -2.29 -3.11
CA GLU A 173 -11.21 -1.93 -2.74
C GLU A 173 -12.20 -2.68 -3.63
N TYR A 174 -13.23 -3.28 -3.02
CA TYR A 174 -14.36 -3.90 -3.72
C TYR A 174 -15.65 -3.32 -3.14
N LEU A 175 -16.46 -2.61 -3.97
CA LEU A 175 -17.69 -1.94 -3.53
C LEU A 175 -17.51 -1.02 -2.28
N GLY A 176 -16.35 -0.39 -2.15
CA GLY A 176 -16.00 0.44 -0.99
C GLY A 176 -15.43 -0.33 0.20
N TYR A 177 -15.36 -1.67 0.15
CA TYR A 177 -14.74 -2.48 1.20
C TYR A 177 -13.23 -2.57 1.03
N PRO A 178 -12.45 -2.35 2.11
CA PRO A 178 -11.05 -2.69 2.10
C PRO A 178 -10.90 -4.22 2.11
N CYS A 179 -10.13 -4.73 1.16
CA CYS A 179 -9.86 -6.16 1.01
C CYS A 179 -8.37 -6.43 0.88
N GLU A 180 -7.92 -7.58 1.39
CA GLU A 180 -6.65 -8.20 1.01
C GLU A 180 -6.90 -9.06 -0.23
N VAL A 181 -6.02 -8.92 -1.22
CA VAL A 181 -6.02 -9.74 -2.43
C VAL A 181 -5.17 -10.97 -2.18
N ALA A 182 -5.85 -12.11 -2.14
CA ALA A 182 -5.25 -13.36 -1.71
C ALA A 182 -4.68 -14.17 -2.89
N GLY A 183 -5.21 -13.97 -4.11
CA GLY A 183 -4.70 -14.59 -5.33
C GLY A 183 -5.46 -14.09 -6.56
N ILE A 184 -4.83 -14.17 -7.73
CA ILE A 184 -5.43 -13.84 -9.02
C ILE A 184 -5.23 -15.03 -9.96
N SER A 185 -6.33 -15.63 -10.41
CA SER A 185 -6.34 -16.73 -11.37
C SER A 185 -6.23 -16.23 -12.81
N ALA A 186 -5.81 -17.11 -13.73
CA ALA A 186 -5.60 -16.76 -15.15
C ALA A 186 -6.87 -16.28 -15.87
N ASP A 187 -8.06 -16.65 -15.39
CA ASP A 187 -9.34 -16.18 -15.92
C ASP A 187 -9.80 -14.84 -15.34
N GLY A 188 -8.99 -14.19 -14.50
CA GLY A 188 -9.29 -12.91 -13.89
C GLY A 188 -10.08 -13.01 -12.59
N SER A 189 -10.39 -14.22 -12.10
CA SER A 189 -10.96 -14.42 -10.78
C SER A 189 -9.97 -14.03 -9.67
N VAL A 190 -10.46 -13.27 -8.70
CA VAL A 190 -9.68 -12.76 -7.58
C VAL A 190 -10.29 -13.25 -6.28
N GLY A 191 -9.46 -13.91 -5.47
CA GLY A 191 -9.79 -14.20 -4.08
C GLY A 191 -9.55 -12.97 -3.20
N LEU A 192 -10.58 -12.58 -2.44
CA LEU A 192 -10.52 -11.46 -1.50
C LEU A 192 -10.76 -11.94 -0.08
N TYR A 193 -10.01 -11.37 0.87
CA TYR A 193 -10.37 -11.38 2.29
C TYR A 193 -10.83 -9.98 2.71
N TYR A 194 -11.99 -9.90 3.36
CA TYR A 194 -12.52 -8.66 3.92
C TYR A 194 -11.66 -8.18 5.10
N LEU A 195 -11.32 -6.89 5.12
CA LEU A 195 -10.52 -6.26 6.19
C LEU A 195 -11.31 -5.23 7.02
N GLY A 196 -12.59 -5.01 6.71
CA GLY A 196 -13.41 -4.04 7.44
C GLY A 196 -13.96 -4.61 8.75
N GLN A 197 -14.67 -3.77 9.50
CA GLN A 197 -15.23 -4.12 10.82
C GLN A 197 -16.71 -4.54 10.76
N ASP A 198 -17.43 -4.22 9.67
CA ASP A 198 -18.86 -4.46 9.55
C ASP A 198 -19.15 -5.82 8.87
N MET A 199 -19.17 -6.86 9.69
CA MET A 199 -19.33 -8.26 9.22
C MET A 199 -20.72 -8.54 8.67
N ALA A 200 -21.76 -7.91 9.24
CA ALA A 200 -23.14 -8.10 8.76
C ALA A 200 -23.31 -7.54 7.35
N ARG A 201 -22.69 -6.39 7.08
CA ARG A 201 -22.68 -5.80 5.74
C ARG A 201 -21.83 -6.63 4.76
N ALA A 202 -20.69 -7.15 5.19
CA ALA A 202 -19.88 -8.06 4.37
C ALA A 202 -20.66 -9.33 3.98
N GLU A 203 -21.39 -9.94 4.92
CA GLU A 203 -22.25 -11.09 4.66
C GLU A 203 -23.35 -10.78 3.64
N ALA A 204 -24.03 -9.64 3.81
CA ALA A 204 -25.09 -9.19 2.89
C ALA A 204 -24.59 -9.02 1.45
N ASP A 205 -23.34 -8.59 1.28
CA ASP A 205 -22.69 -8.47 -0.04
C ASP A 205 -21.99 -9.76 -0.50
N GLY A 206 -22.26 -10.87 0.19
CA GLY A 206 -21.90 -12.22 -0.20
C GLY A 206 -20.43 -12.57 0.03
N PHE A 207 -19.79 -11.98 1.04
CA PHE A 207 -18.63 -12.59 1.68
C PHE A 207 -19.10 -13.76 2.55
N GLN A 208 -18.27 -14.79 2.65
CA GLN A 208 -18.55 -15.98 3.44
C GLN A 208 -17.41 -16.24 4.44
N LEU A 209 -17.76 -16.66 5.65
CA LEU A 209 -16.76 -17.02 6.65
C LEU A 209 -16.07 -18.33 6.27
N THR A 210 -14.75 -18.29 6.12
CA THR A 210 -13.90 -19.46 5.83
C THR A 210 -13.56 -20.23 7.11
N VAL A 211 -12.96 -21.41 6.95
CA VAL A 211 -12.50 -22.27 8.06
C VAL A 211 -11.44 -21.60 8.94
N ASP A 212 -10.68 -20.65 8.38
CA ASP A 212 -9.65 -19.88 9.08
C ASP A 212 -10.21 -18.61 9.72
N PHE A 213 -11.53 -18.51 9.87
CA PHE A 213 -12.25 -17.37 10.44
C PHE A 213 -12.02 -16.04 9.68
N ARG A 214 -11.72 -16.12 8.38
CA ARG A 214 -11.64 -14.95 7.48
C ARG A 214 -12.88 -14.87 6.61
N TRP A 215 -13.46 -13.69 6.47
CA TRP A 215 -14.54 -13.44 5.52
C TRP A 215 -13.97 -13.31 4.12
N ALA A 216 -14.38 -14.19 3.20
CA ALA A 216 -13.80 -14.29 1.87
C ALA A 216 -14.85 -14.22 0.75
N LYS A 217 -14.42 -13.79 -0.43
CA LYS A 217 -15.26 -13.75 -1.64
C LYS A 217 -14.38 -13.89 -2.88
N THR A 218 -14.93 -14.48 -3.95
CA THR A 218 -14.34 -14.40 -5.28
C THR A 218 -15.06 -13.34 -6.13
N VAL A 219 -14.30 -12.46 -6.77
CA VAL A 219 -14.79 -11.41 -7.67
C VAL A 219 -13.93 -11.38 -8.95
N HIS A 220 -14.27 -10.55 -9.93
CA HIS A 220 -13.41 -10.36 -11.10
C HIS A 220 -12.40 -9.22 -10.86
N ILE A 221 -11.21 -9.29 -11.46
CA ILE A 221 -10.15 -8.27 -11.34
C ILE A 221 -10.58 -6.87 -11.81
N TYR A 222 -11.64 -6.79 -12.61
CA TYR A 222 -12.21 -5.53 -13.08
C TYR A 222 -13.14 -4.86 -12.06
N ASP A 223 -13.58 -5.61 -11.05
CA ASP A 223 -14.41 -5.10 -9.95
C ASP A 223 -13.57 -4.43 -8.85
N LEU A 224 -12.25 -4.58 -8.92
CA LEU A 224 -11.32 -3.99 -7.97
C LEU A 224 -10.98 -2.54 -8.33
N ALA A 225 -10.96 -1.70 -7.29
CA ALA A 225 -10.40 -0.36 -7.30
C ALA A 225 -9.21 -0.27 -6.33
N ARG A 226 -8.43 0.82 -6.42
CA ARG A 226 -7.36 1.18 -5.47
C ARG A 226 -6.40 0.01 -5.14
N TYR A 227 -5.90 -0.64 -6.18
CA TYR A 227 -4.93 -1.72 -6.03
C TYR A 227 -3.58 -1.19 -5.54
N GLN A 228 -3.13 -1.69 -4.39
CA GLN A 228 -1.94 -1.20 -3.69
C GLN A 228 -1.33 -2.29 -2.81
N GLU A 229 -0.07 -2.13 -2.45
CA GLU A 229 0.58 -2.97 -1.44
C GLU A 229 0.66 -2.23 -0.12
N HIS A 230 0.42 -2.95 0.97
CA HIS A 230 0.72 -2.52 2.33
C HIS A 230 1.99 -3.23 2.77
N HIS A 231 3.01 -2.47 3.15
CA HIS A 231 4.31 -2.94 3.62
C HIS A 231 4.46 -2.56 5.09
N ALA A 232 4.04 -3.46 5.98
CA ALA A 232 4.11 -3.25 7.43
C ALA A 232 5.56 -3.47 7.90
N ASP A 233 6.12 -2.50 8.61
CA ASP A 233 7.49 -2.61 9.13
C ASP A 233 7.52 -3.45 10.40
N LEU A 234 8.20 -4.61 10.35
CA LEU A 234 8.21 -5.57 11.44
C LEU A 234 9.12 -5.18 12.60
N TYR A 235 10.11 -4.33 12.36
CA TYR A 235 11.16 -4.02 13.35
C TYR A 235 11.11 -2.57 13.84
N PHE A 236 10.16 -1.77 13.37
CA PHE A 236 10.01 -0.38 13.80
C PHE A 236 9.79 -0.27 15.32
N GLU A 237 8.86 -1.06 15.88
CA GLU A 237 8.56 -1.02 17.32
C GLU A 237 9.73 -1.48 18.20
N GLU A 238 10.46 -2.49 17.75
CA GLU A 238 11.65 -2.99 18.44
C GLU A 238 12.75 -1.92 18.47
N TRP A 239 13.06 -1.34 17.31
CA TRP A 239 14.03 -0.25 17.20
C TRP A 239 13.64 0.93 18.09
N ARG A 240 12.37 1.34 18.03
CA ARG A 240 11.84 2.47 18.77
C ARG A 240 11.99 2.27 20.28
N SER A 241 11.58 1.11 20.77
CA SER A 241 11.68 0.73 22.19
C SER A 241 13.14 0.71 22.66
N ALA A 242 14.07 0.24 21.82
CA ALA A 242 15.50 0.28 22.13
C ALA A 242 16.04 1.72 22.23
N GLN A 243 15.56 2.66 21.41
CA GLN A 243 15.97 4.06 21.50
C GLN A 243 15.45 4.75 22.77
N GLU A 244 14.22 4.46 23.19
CA GLU A 244 13.65 5.00 24.44
C GLU A 244 14.48 4.59 25.66
N LEU A 245 14.89 3.31 25.72
CA LEU A 245 15.75 2.78 26.77
C LEU A 245 17.16 3.42 26.81
N THR A 246 17.62 3.98 25.69
CA THR A 246 18.93 4.64 25.63
C THR A 246 18.84 6.13 25.98
N ARG A 247 17.63 6.72 25.98
CA ARG A 247 17.37 8.12 26.34
C ARG A 247 17.05 8.32 27.84
N GLY A 248 16.60 7.27 28.54
CA GLY A 248 16.35 7.26 29.98
C GLY A 248 17.59 6.95 30.80
#